data_AF-A0A5B2XK33-F1
#
_entry.id   AF-A0A5B2XK33-F1
#
_cell.length_a   1.000
_cell.length_b   1.000
_cell.length_c   1.000
_cell.angle_alpha   90.00
_cell.angle_beta   90.00
_cell.angle_gamma   90.00
#
_symmetry.space_group_name_H-M   'P 1'
#
loop_
_entity.id
_entity.type
_entity.pdbx_description
1 polymer ?
#
loop_
_entity_poly.entity_id
_entity_poly.type
_entity_poly.pdbx_seq_one_letter_code
_entity_poly.pdbx_strand_id
1 'polypeptide(L)'
;MLRNELLAARAAADLATALSAMVNVYVRFAVANPAYFRLMFRPELVESGKHTDDGEAGDAAFAVLEETTAEVVQAEVISAEDAQTLALTYWSLAHGLASLILDGKLGERAAHMGIDTPELADRVTHMLATLAKIDRR
;
A
#
# COMPACT_ATOMS: atom_id res chain seq x y z
N MET A 1 2.01 -14.75 1.85
CA MET A 1 2.62 -14.31 0.58
C MET A 1 2.90 -12.81 0.64
N LEU A 2 1.90 -11.93 0.50
CA LEU A 2 2.07 -10.47 0.64
C LEU A 2 2.52 -10.01 2.04
N ARG A 3 1.87 -10.51 3.10
CA ARG A 3 2.24 -10.20 4.51
C ARG A 3 3.75 -10.35 4.77
N ASN A 4 4.35 -11.45 4.31
CA ASN A 4 5.77 -11.71 4.54
C ASN A 4 6.66 -10.73 3.77
N GLU A 5 6.27 -10.33 2.57
CA GLU A 5 6.99 -9.32 1.80
C GLU A 5 6.87 -7.94 2.46
N LEU A 6 5.70 -7.59 3.02
CA LEU A 6 5.51 -6.36 3.79
C LEU A 6 6.37 -6.33 5.05
N LEU A 7 6.43 -7.44 5.81
CA LEU A 7 7.31 -7.56 6.97
C LEU A 7 8.79 -7.42 6.58
N ALA A 8 9.20 -8.03 5.47
CA ALA A 8 10.57 -7.91 4.96
C ALA A 8 10.90 -6.46 4.56
N ALA A 9 9.98 -5.77 3.88
CA ALA A 9 10.14 -4.36 3.53
C ALA A 9 10.24 -3.46 4.76
N ARG A 10 9.37 -3.68 5.75
CA ARG A 10 9.39 -2.94 7.03
C ARG A 10 10.71 -3.14 7.76
N ALA A 11 11.23 -4.36 7.81
CA ALA A 11 12.49 -4.68 8.49
C ALA A 11 13.73 -4.11 7.79
N ALA A 12 13.68 -3.95 6.46
CA ALA A 12 14.79 -3.46 5.66
C ALA A 12 14.86 -1.93 5.54
N ALA A 13 13.83 -1.20 6.00
CA ALA A 13 13.71 0.24 5.84
C ALA A 13 13.74 0.97 7.18
N ASP A 14 14.27 2.19 7.19
CA ASP A 14 14.12 3.11 8.31
C ASP A 14 12.64 3.46 8.50
N LEU A 15 12.22 3.74 9.74
CA LEU A 15 10.83 4.05 10.08
C LEU A 15 10.26 5.20 9.22
N ALA A 16 11.10 6.20 8.90
CA ALA A 16 10.73 7.34 8.07
C ALA A 16 10.39 6.98 6.60
N THR A 17 10.83 5.81 6.13
CA THR A 17 10.65 5.32 4.75
C THR A 17 9.88 4.01 4.66
N ALA A 18 9.56 3.39 5.80
CA ALA A 18 8.93 2.08 5.89
C ALA A 18 7.60 2.02 5.12
N LEU A 19 6.74 3.02 5.31
CA LEU A 19 5.43 3.07 4.63
C LEU A 19 5.57 3.16 3.10
N SER A 20 6.53 3.95 2.60
CA SER A 20 6.83 4.03 1.16
C SER A 20 7.36 2.70 0.62
N ALA A 21 8.27 2.04 1.35
CA ALA A 21 8.78 0.72 0.96
C ALA A 21 7.67 -0.34 0.91
N MET A 22 6.74 -0.29 1.87
CA MET A 22 5.58 -1.18 1.92
C MET A 22 4.63 -0.97 0.75
N VAL A 23 4.34 0.28 0.35
CA VAL A 23 3.55 0.59 -0.86
C VAL A 23 4.20 -0.04 -2.09
N ASN A 24 5.52 0.12 -2.26
CA ASN A 24 6.22 -0.41 -3.42
C ASN A 24 6.18 -1.94 -3.48
N VAL A 25 6.34 -2.62 -2.34
CA VAL A 25 6.19 -4.08 -2.26
C VAL A 25 4.77 -4.52 -2.56
N TYR A 26 3.77 -3.84 -2.01
CA TYR A 26 2.36 -4.12 -2.28
C TYR A 26 2.05 -4.04 -3.78
N VAL A 27 2.48 -2.95 -4.45
CA VAL A 27 2.27 -2.74 -5.89
C VAL A 27 2.98 -3.82 -6.70
N ARG A 28 4.25 -4.13 -6.39
CA ARG A 28 4.99 -5.20 -7.05
C ARG A 28 4.30 -6.55 -6.91
N PHE A 29 3.83 -6.88 -5.71
CA PHE A 29 3.10 -8.11 -5.46
C PHE A 29 1.82 -8.19 -6.30
N ALA A 30 1.04 -7.10 -6.35
CA ALA A 30 -0.20 -7.03 -7.12
C ALA A 30 0.03 -7.21 -8.62
N VAL A 31 1.08 -6.58 -9.16
CA VAL A 31 1.46 -6.71 -10.58
C VAL A 31 1.98 -8.10 -10.91
N ALA A 32 2.75 -8.72 -10.01
CA ALA A 32 3.24 -10.09 -10.18
C ALA A 32 2.15 -11.14 -10.01
N ASN A 33 1.09 -10.84 -9.24
CA ASN A 33 0.00 -11.76 -8.92
C ASN A 33 -1.40 -11.16 -9.18
N PRO A 34 -1.76 -10.77 -10.42
CA PRO A 34 -3.00 -10.04 -10.69
C PRO A 34 -4.28 -10.79 -10.32
N ALA A 35 -4.30 -12.11 -10.47
CA ALA A 35 -5.44 -12.94 -10.13
C ALA A 35 -5.69 -12.96 -8.61
N TYR A 36 -4.64 -13.19 -7.82
CA TYR A 36 -4.70 -13.14 -6.36
C TYR A 36 -5.09 -11.75 -5.85
N PHE A 37 -4.48 -10.70 -6.40
CA PHE A 37 -4.84 -9.33 -6.05
C PHE A 37 -6.32 -9.03 -6.28
N ARG A 38 -6.87 -9.43 -7.44
CA ARG A 38 -8.30 -9.24 -7.73
C ARG A 38 -9.19 -10.05 -6.79
N LEU A 39 -8.79 -11.26 -6.39
CA LEU A 39 -9.55 -12.11 -5.45
C LEU A 39 -9.58 -11.52 -4.03
N MET A 40 -8.44 -11.03 -3.52
CA MET A 40 -8.31 -10.48 -2.16
C MET A 40 -9.24 -9.28 -1.90
N PHE A 41 -9.67 -8.54 -2.94
CA PHE A 41 -10.42 -7.29 -2.78
C PHE A 41 -11.77 -7.27 -3.54
N ARG A 42 -12.25 -8.42 -4.01
CA ARG A 42 -13.57 -8.60 -4.64
C ARG A 42 -14.43 -9.53 -3.80
N PRO A 43 -15.08 -9.04 -2.72
CA PRO A 43 -15.95 -9.88 -1.89
C PRO A 43 -17.12 -10.49 -2.68
N GLU A 44 -17.50 -9.91 -3.81
CA GLU A 44 -18.51 -10.44 -4.74
C GLU A 44 -18.12 -11.75 -5.44
N LEU A 45 -16.81 -12.03 -5.56
CA LEU A 45 -16.26 -13.27 -6.12
C LEU A 45 -16.10 -14.36 -5.06
N VAL A 46 -16.22 -13.99 -3.78
CA VAL A 46 -16.24 -14.90 -2.64
C VAL A 46 -17.70 -15.23 -2.37
N GLU A 47 -18.13 -16.47 -2.61
CA GLU A 47 -19.50 -16.90 -2.28
C GLU A 47 -19.82 -16.52 -0.82
N SER A 48 -20.85 -15.70 -0.63
CA SER A 48 -21.34 -15.26 0.68
C SER A 48 -21.60 -16.49 1.57
N GLY A 49 -20.70 -16.73 2.53
CA GLY A 49 -20.76 -17.88 3.45
C GLY A 49 -19.49 -18.75 3.49
N LYS A 50 -18.54 -18.59 2.56
CA LYS A 50 -17.21 -19.19 2.67
C LYS A 50 -16.21 -18.10 3.04
N HIS A 51 -15.83 -18.01 4.32
CA HIS A 51 -14.55 -17.36 4.66
C HIS A 51 -13.46 -18.21 4.01
N THR A 52 -12.95 -17.76 2.88
CA THR A 52 -11.79 -18.38 2.25
C THR A 52 -10.55 -17.94 3.01
N ASP A 53 -9.56 -18.83 3.10
CA ASP A 53 -8.20 -18.60 3.64
C ASP A 53 -7.56 -17.31 3.07
N ASP A 54 -8.01 -16.89 1.87
CA ASP A 54 -7.57 -15.67 1.18
C ASP A 54 -8.02 -14.36 1.85
N GLY A 55 -9.19 -14.34 2.52
CA GLY A 55 -9.66 -13.17 3.26
C GLY A 55 -8.80 -12.90 4.49
N GLU A 56 -8.48 -13.96 5.24
CA GLU A 56 -7.58 -13.89 6.39
C GLU A 56 -6.17 -13.43 5.97
N ALA A 57 -5.71 -13.82 4.78
CA ALA A 57 -4.44 -13.35 4.23
C ALA A 57 -4.42 -11.85 3.89
N GLY A 58 -5.57 -11.30 3.47
CA GLY A 58 -5.76 -9.86 3.24
C GLY A 58 -5.70 -9.06 4.52
N ASP A 59 -6.49 -9.47 5.51
CA ASP A 59 -6.53 -8.83 6.83
C ASP A 59 -5.15 -8.89 7.52
N ALA A 60 -4.47 -10.03 7.44
CA ALA A 60 -3.14 -10.19 8.02
C ALA A 60 -2.07 -9.35 7.30
N ALA A 61 -2.24 -9.01 6.02
CA ALA A 61 -1.36 -8.07 5.33
C ALA A 61 -1.66 -6.61 5.73
N PHE A 62 -2.94 -6.27 5.90
CA PHE A 62 -3.37 -4.95 6.36
C PHE A 62 -2.91 -4.67 7.80
N ALA A 63 -2.96 -5.66 8.69
CA ALA A 63 -2.49 -5.54 10.07
C ALA A 63 -1.02 -5.09 10.17
N VAL A 64 -0.14 -5.54 9.26
CA VAL A 64 1.27 -5.10 9.24
C VAL A 64 1.38 -3.60 8.93
N LEU A 65 0.47 -3.07 8.10
CA LEU A 65 0.41 -1.65 7.80
C LEU A 65 -0.07 -0.84 9.01
N GLU A 66 -1.10 -1.32 9.71
CA GLU A 66 -1.61 -0.69 10.95
C GLU A 66 -0.56 -0.65 12.06
N GLU A 67 0.15 -1.76 12.27
CA GLU A 67 1.26 -1.83 13.24
C GLU A 67 2.36 -0.81 12.88
N THR A 68 2.73 -0.74 11.60
CA THR A 68 3.76 0.20 11.13
C THR A 68 3.33 1.66 11.27
N THR A 69 2.07 2.01 10.95
CA THR A 69 1.59 3.39 11.10
C THR A 69 1.48 3.78 12.56
N ALA A 70 1.11 2.86 13.46
CA ALA A 70 1.12 3.10 14.89
C ALA A 70 2.54 3.44 15.40
N GLU A 71 3.57 2.71 14.95
CA GLU A 71 4.97 3.01 15.29
C GLU A 71 5.42 4.40 14.77
N VAL A 72 5.07 4.73 13.53
CA VAL A 72 5.39 6.04 12.92
C VAL A 72 4.75 7.18 13.71
N VAL A 73 3.46 7.04 14.06
CA VAL A 73 2.68 8.04 14.80
C VAL A 73 3.15 8.17 16.25
N GLN A 74 3.51 7.08 16.92
CA GLN A 74 4.06 7.11 18.28
C GLN A 74 5.38 7.88 18.35
N ALA A 75 6.24 7.74 17.34
CA ALA A 75 7.48 8.50 17.24
C ALA A 75 7.26 10.02 17.10
N GLU A 76 6.04 10.44 16.70
CA GLU A 76 5.71 11.84 16.39
C GLU A 76 4.63 12.44 17.31
N VAL A 77 4.23 11.74 18.39
CA VAL A 77 3.24 12.21 19.39
C VAL A 77 1.87 12.50 18.77
N ILE A 78 1.40 11.63 17.88
CA ILE A 78 0.12 11.76 17.17
C ILE A 78 -0.95 10.81 17.79
N SER A 79 -2.26 11.08 17.59
CA SER A 79 -3.35 10.28 18.16
C SER A 79 -3.52 8.90 17.49
N ALA A 80 -4.20 7.96 18.17
CA ALA A 80 -4.47 6.63 17.60
C ALA A 80 -5.43 6.65 16.39
N GLU A 81 -6.36 7.62 16.35
CA GLU A 81 -7.29 7.81 15.23
C GLU A 81 -6.54 8.23 13.96
N ASP A 82 -5.52 9.07 14.11
CA ASP A 82 -4.65 9.47 13.01
C ASP A 82 -3.81 8.28 12.48
N ALA A 83 -3.41 7.34 13.34
CA ALA A 83 -2.67 6.14 12.92
C ALA A 83 -3.51 5.21 12.02
N GLN A 84 -4.79 5.02 12.36
CA GLN A 84 -5.73 4.28 11.52
C GLN A 84 -5.99 5.01 10.19
N THR A 85 -6.22 6.32 10.25
CA THR A 85 -6.43 7.14 9.06
C THR A 85 -5.21 7.13 8.14
N LEU A 86 -4.01 7.14 8.72
CA LEU A 86 -2.76 7.03 7.98
C LEU A 86 -2.63 5.64 7.30
N ALA A 87 -2.98 4.56 8.00
CA ALA A 87 -2.98 3.21 7.41
C ALA A 87 -3.93 3.14 6.22
N LEU A 88 -5.16 3.66 6.35
CA LEU A 88 -6.12 3.74 5.25
C LEU A 88 -5.61 4.59 4.09
N THR A 89 -4.88 5.68 4.38
CA THR A 89 -4.31 6.55 3.35
C THR A 89 -3.26 5.82 2.52
N TYR A 90 -2.30 5.15 3.17
CA TYR A 90 -1.26 4.38 2.46
C TYR A 90 -1.82 3.14 1.75
N TRP A 91 -2.81 2.47 2.35
CA TRP A 91 -3.50 1.37 1.70
C TRP A 91 -4.27 1.81 0.45
N SER A 92 -5.00 2.92 0.55
CA SER A 92 -5.73 3.51 -0.59
C SER A 92 -4.77 3.89 -1.72
N LEU A 93 -3.62 4.47 -1.39
CA LEU A 93 -2.58 4.79 -2.36
C LEU A 93 -2.05 3.52 -3.04
N ALA A 94 -1.63 2.52 -2.27
CA ALA A 94 -1.08 1.28 -2.82
C ALA A 94 -2.09 0.54 -3.71
N HIS A 95 -3.34 0.46 -3.25
CA HIS A 95 -4.43 -0.17 -3.97
C HIS A 95 -4.76 0.58 -5.28
N GLY A 96 -4.82 1.91 -5.22
CA GLY A 96 -5.04 2.77 -6.39
C GLY A 96 -3.92 2.64 -7.43
N LEU A 97 -2.66 2.69 -7.00
CA LEU A 97 -1.51 2.50 -7.88
C LEU A 97 -1.54 1.12 -8.53
N ALA A 98 -1.71 0.05 -7.75
CA ALA A 98 -1.79 -1.31 -8.26
C ALA A 98 -2.92 -1.46 -9.31
N SER A 99 -4.11 -0.97 -9.00
CA SER A 99 -5.26 -1.02 -9.91
C SER A 99 -5.00 -0.25 -11.21
N LEU A 100 -4.49 0.98 -11.11
CA LEU A 100 -4.18 1.80 -12.28
C LEU A 100 -3.07 1.21 -13.15
N ILE A 101 -2.10 0.51 -12.56
CA ILE A 101 -1.05 -0.21 -13.30
C ILE A 101 -1.66 -1.42 -14.02
N LEU A 102 -2.43 -2.24 -13.31
CA LEU A 102 -3.06 -3.44 -13.86
C LEU A 102 -4.05 -3.13 -14.98
N ASP A 103 -4.71 -1.97 -14.92
CA ASP A 103 -5.63 -1.48 -15.95
C ASP A 103 -4.91 -0.70 -17.07
N GLY A 104 -3.57 -0.57 -17.01
CA GLY A 104 -2.74 0.12 -18.00
C GLY A 104 -2.79 1.65 -17.94
N LYS A 105 -3.65 2.22 -17.10
CA LYS A 105 -3.89 3.66 -17.01
C LYS A 105 -2.72 4.43 -16.45
N LEU A 106 -2.00 3.87 -15.47
CA LEU A 106 -0.80 4.53 -14.95
C LEU A 106 0.31 4.57 -16.01
N GLY A 107 0.43 3.52 -16.81
CA GLY A 107 1.40 3.45 -17.92
C GLY A 107 1.13 4.47 -19.02
N GLU A 108 -0.15 4.63 -19.42
CA GLU A 108 -0.57 5.70 -20.34
C GLU A 108 -0.17 7.09 -19.81
N ARG A 109 -0.37 7.36 -18.52
CA ARG A 109 -0.01 8.65 -17.91
C ARG A 109 1.50 8.85 -17.84
N ALA A 110 2.26 7.83 -17.43
CA ALA A 110 3.71 7.88 -17.34
C ALA A 110 4.34 8.18 -18.72
N ALA A 111 3.87 7.50 -19.78
CA ALA A 111 4.32 7.73 -21.14
C ALA A 111 4.08 9.18 -21.62
N HIS A 112 2.92 9.77 -21.33
CA HIS A 112 2.65 11.17 -21.63
C HIS A 112 3.56 12.15 -20.87
N MET A 113 4.06 11.75 -19.70
CA MET A 113 5.00 12.52 -18.88
C MET A 113 6.47 12.26 -19.25
N GLY A 114 6.75 11.37 -20.20
CA GLY A 114 8.10 11.01 -20.61
C GLY A 114 8.90 10.21 -19.57
N ILE A 115 8.21 9.51 -18.66
CA ILE A 115 8.81 8.66 -17.61
C ILE A 115 8.22 7.25 -17.65
N ASP A 116 8.84 6.31 -16.94
CA ASP A 116 8.29 4.96 -16.81
C ASP A 116 7.28 4.82 -15.66
N THR A 117 6.55 3.71 -15.64
CA THR A 117 5.49 3.46 -14.65
C THR A 117 6.04 3.30 -13.23
N PRO A 118 7.13 2.53 -12.99
CA PRO A 118 7.78 2.50 -11.69
C PRO A 118 8.18 3.89 -11.17
N GLU A 119 8.80 4.72 -12.01
CA GLU A 119 9.22 6.08 -11.64
C GLU A 119 8.03 6.95 -11.25
N LEU A 120 6.91 6.87 -11.98
CA LEU A 120 5.70 7.60 -11.61
C LEU A 120 5.13 7.11 -10.25
N ALA A 121 5.07 5.80 -10.03
CA ALA A 121 4.58 5.22 -8.77
C ALA A 121 5.46 5.63 -7.57
N ASP A 122 6.78 5.61 -7.75
CA ASP A 122 7.73 6.06 -6.73
C ASP A 122 7.55 7.55 -6.42
N ARG A 123 7.39 8.39 -7.45
CA ARG A 123 7.15 9.84 -7.27
C ARG A 123 5.87 10.11 -6.48
N VAL A 124 4.76 9.45 -6.81
CA VAL A 124 3.49 9.62 -6.07
C VAL A 124 3.66 9.23 -4.60
N THR A 125 4.34 8.11 -4.34
CA THR A 125 4.58 7.61 -2.98
C THR A 125 5.46 8.57 -2.15
N HIS A 126 6.53 9.12 -2.74
CA HIS A 126 7.38 10.11 -2.07
C HIS A 126 6.65 11.44 -1.84
N MET A 127 5.77 11.83 -2.76
CA MET A 127 5.04 13.09 -2.66
C MET A 127 4.03 13.06 -1.51
N LEU A 128 3.35 11.92 -1.27
CA LEU A 128 2.50 11.73 -0.08
C LEU A 128 3.30 11.90 1.22
N ALA A 129 4.47 11.26 1.33
CA ALA A 129 5.33 11.39 2.50
C ALA A 129 5.85 12.83 2.73
N THR A 130 6.00 13.60 1.65
CA THR A 130 6.42 14.99 1.71
C THR A 130 5.28 15.91 2.13
N LEU A 131 4.09 15.75 1.54
CA LEU A 131 2.90 16.53 1.89
C LEU A 131 2.47 16.30 3.34
N ALA A 132 2.53 15.05 3.82
CA ALA A 132 2.27 14.72 5.22
C ALA A 132 3.19 15.47 6.20
N LYS A 133 4.39 15.87 5.79
CA LYS A 133 5.30 16.71 6.59
C LYS A 133 4.99 18.21 6.49
N ILE A 134 4.37 18.64 5.39
CA ILE A 134 4.01 20.05 5.15
C ILE A 134 2.76 20.43 5.94
N ASP A 135 1.72 19.59 5.93
CA ASP A 135 0.44 19.85 6.62
C ASP A 135 0.55 19.84 8.15
N ARG A 136 1.72 19.48 8.69
CA ARG A 136 2.04 19.54 10.13
C ARG A 136 2.63 20.88 10.59
N ARG A 137 2.84 21.85 9.68
CA ARG A 137 3.41 23.16 10.00
C ARG A 137 2.35 24.21 10.33
#